data_AF-A0AA95BTI4-F1
#
_entry.id   AF-A0AA95BTI4-F1
#
_cell.length_a   1.000
_cell.length_b   1.000
_cell.length_c   1.000
_cell.angle_alpha   90.00
_cell.angle_beta   90.00
_cell.angle_gamma   90.00
#
_symmetry.space_group_name_H-M   'P 1'
#
loop_
_entity.id
_entity.type
_entity.pdbx_description
1 polymer ?
#
loop_
_entity_poly.entity_id
_entity_poly.type
_entity_poly.pdbx_seq_one_letter_code
_entity_poly.pdbx_strand_id
1 'polypeptide(L)'
;MNREELQGIFNYLNEKYNEYYFANNNQKKIIENQVRTYAQNLDKELYLTLNEGSASGLFRHGFVETDLTQSLKILKSMIEG
;
A
#
# COMPACT_ATOMS: atom_id res chain seq x y z
N MET A 1 1.33 -5.94 16.12
CA MET A 1 0.88 -4.64 15.60
C MET A 1 -0.51 -4.36 16.13
N ASN A 2 -0.78 -3.14 16.57
CA ASN A 2 -2.06 -2.74 17.16
C ASN A 2 -2.98 -2.07 16.12
N ARG A 3 -4.23 -1.83 16.51
CA ARG A 3 -5.25 -1.24 15.61
C ARG A 3 -4.89 0.18 15.15
N GLU A 4 -4.27 0.99 16.00
CA GLU A 4 -3.87 2.36 15.66
C GLU A 4 -2.76 2.37 14.60
N GLU A 5 -1.79 1.48 14.72
CA GLU A 5 -0.73 1.28 13.72
C GLU A 5 -1.33 0.87 12.37
N LEU A 6 -2.23 -0.12 12.35
CA LEU A 6 -2.94 -0.55 11.14
C LEU A 6 -3.76 0.58 10.51
N GLN A 7 -4.47 1.35 11.34
CA GLN A 7 -5.26 2.50 10.86
C GLN A 7 -4.35 3.58 10.26
N GLY A 8 -3.18 3.84 10.85
CA GLY A 8 -2.19 4.77 10.30
C GLY A 8 -1.69 4.34 8.92
N ILE A 9 -1.38 3.06 8.76
CA ILE A 9 -0.94 2.47 7.48
C ILE A 9 -2.07 2.54 6.44
N PHE A 10 -3.30 2.18 6.84
CA PHE A 10 -4.49 2.30 5.99
C PHE A 10 -4.69 3.73 5.50
N ASN A 11 -4.64 4.71 6.40
CA ASN A 11 -4.83 6.11 6.08
C ASN A 11 -3.78 6.60 5.08
N TYR A 12 -2.50 6.29 5.32
CA TYR A 12 -1.42 6.66 4.41
C TYR A 12 -1.60 6.04 3.02
N LEU A 13 -1.87 4.74 2.93
CA LEU A 13 -2.06 4.08 1.63
C LEU A 13 -3.32 4.59 0.91
N ASN A 14 -4.37 4.95 1.65
CA ASN A 14 -5.59 5.51 1.08
C ASN A 14 -5.36 6.93 0.53
N GLU A 15 -4.57 7.75 1.23
CA GLU A 15 -4.10 9.04 0.71
C GLU A 15 -3.33 8.86 -0.60
N LYS A 16 -2.37 7.92 -0.63
CA LYS A 16 -1.57 7.63 -1.83
C LYS A 16 -2.40 7.08 -2.99
N TYR A 17 -3.42 6.27 -2.71
CA TYR A 17 -4.38 5.82 -3.72
C TYR A 17 -5.13 6.99 -4.35
N ASN A 18 -5.66 7.90 -3.52
CA ASN A 18 -6.37 9.08 -4.03
C ASN A 18 -5.44 10.00 -4.83
N GLU A 19 -4.23 10.27 -4.33
CA GLU A 19 -3.22 11.02 -5.07
C GLU A 19 -2.91 10.37 -6.43
N TYR A 20 -2.71 9.04 -6.45
CA TYR A 20 -2.37 8.31 -7.67
C TYR A 20 -3.51 8.36 -8.70
N TYR A 21 -4.76 8.23 -8.24
CA TYR A 21 -5.94 8.25 -9.10
C TYR A 21 -6.06 9.57 -9.89
N PHE A 22 -5.78 10.71 -9.25
CA PHE A 22 -5.87 12.03 -9.86
C PHE A 22 -4.55 12.54 -10.48
N ALA A 23 -3.46 11.81 -10.31
CA ALA A 23 -2.12 12.21 -10.75
C ALA A 23 -1.90 12.07 -12.27
N ASN A 24 -1.09 12.95 -12.82
CA ASN A 24 -0.50 12.76 -14.14
C ASN A 24 0.66 11.74 -14.12
N ASN A 25 1.15 11.32 -15.29
CA ASN A 25 2.18 10.28 -15.41
C ASN A 25 3.49 10.58 -14.63
N ASN A 26 3.89 11.84 -14.50
CA ASN A 26 5.10 12.20 -13.76
C ASN A 26 4.86 12.11 -12.25
N GLN A 27 3.71 12.59 -11.78
CA GLN A 27 3.28 12.48 -10.38
C GLN A 27 3.08 11.01 -9.98
N LYS A 28 2.49 10.19 -10.85
CA LYS A 28 2.32 8.75 -10.61
C LYS A 28 3.65 8.09 -10.27
N LYS A 29 4.70 8.31 -11.07
CA LYS A 29 6.05 7.76 -10.78
C LYS A 29 6.60 8.17 -9.42
N ILE A 30 6.33 9.39 -8.98
CA ILE A 30 6.73 9.87 -7.64
C ILE A 30 5.96 9.10 -6.57
N ILE A 31 4.64 8.99 -6.71
CA ILE A 31 3.77 8.29 -5.76
C ILE A 31 4.14 6.80 -5.68
N GLU A 32 4.40 6.14 -6.82
CA GLU A 32 4.87 4.76 -6.86
C GLU A 32 6.16 4.56 -6.04
N ASN A 33 7.11 5.48 -6.18
CA ASN A 33 8.35 5.42 -5.41
C ASN A 33 8.09 5.65 -3.91
N GLN A 34 7.17 6.55 -3.56
CA GLN A 34 6.79 6.80 -2.16
C GLN A 34 6.19 5.55 -1.52
N VAL A 35 5.19 4.92 -2.14
CA VAL A 35 4.55 3.72 -1.56
C VAL A 35 5.51 2.54 -1.49
N ARG A 36 6.42 2.40 -2.47
CA ARG A 36 7.44 1.34 -2.44
C ARG A 36 8.45 1.56 -1.31
N THR A 37 8.90 2.79 -1.12
CA THR A 37 9.81 3.15 -0.02
C THR A 37 9.13 2.95 1.33
N TYR A 38 7.85 3.31 1.43
CA TYR A 38 7.06 3.07 2.62
C TYR A 38 6.93 1.58 2.93
N ALA A 39 6.62 0.76 1.92
CA ALA A 39 6.50 -0.70 2.06
C ALA A 39 7.78 -1.37 2.59
N GLN A 40 8.97 -0.85 2.26
CA GLN A 40 10.24 -1.38 2.77
C GLN A 40 10.41 -1.23 4.29
N ASN A 41 9.66 -0.31 4.92
CA ASN A 41 9.71 -0.05 6.35
C ASN A 41 8.54 -0.69 7.12
N LEU A 42 7.67 -1.44 6.44
CA LEU A 42 6.61 -2.18 7.10
C LEU A 42 7.18 -3.33 7.91
N ASP A 43 6.44 -3.72 8.96
CA ASP A 43 6.67 -5.00 9.61
C ASP A 43 6.66 -6.14 8.59
N LYS A 44 7.54 -7.12 8.77
CA LYS A 44 7.75 -8.20 7.80
C LYS A 44 6.50 -9.04 7.59
N GLU A 45 5.75 -9.34 8.65
CA GLU A 45 4.52 -10.14 8.52
C GLU A 45 3.44 -9.34 7.79
N LEU A 46 3.31 -8.05 8.09
CA LEU A 46 2.40 -7.17 7.37
C LEU A 46 2.79 -7.07 5.89
N TYR A 47 4.05 -6.82 5.57
CA TYR A 47 4.53 -6.77 4.19
C TYR A 47 4.15 -8.05 3.44
N LEU A 48 4.42 -9.21 4.02
CA LEU A 48 4.09 -10.50 3.41
C LEU A 48 2.59 -10.69 3.21
N THR A 49 1.78 -10.23 4.18
CA THR A 49 0.32 -10.28 4.11
C THR A 49 -0.21 -9.42 2.98
N LEU A 50 0.24 -8.17 2.86
CA LEU A 50 -0.17 -7.25 1.79
C LEU A 50 0.35 -7.69 0.41
N ASN A 51 1.51 -8.34 0.37
CA ASN A 51 2.11 -8.85 -0.86
C ASN A 51 1.41 -10.13 -1.37
N GLU A 52 0.59 -10.80 -0.56
CA GLU A 52 -0.16 -12.02 -0.91
C GLU A 52 0.68 -13.12 -1.60
N GLY A 53 1.96 -13.23 -1.23
CA GLY A 53 2.89 -14.20 -1.84
C GLY A 53 3.35 -13.86 -3.26
N SER A 54 3.10 -12.64 -3.75
CA SER A 54 3.59 -12.17 -5.05
C SER A 54 5.13 -12.18 -5.09
N ALA A 55 5.69 -12.95 -6.03
CA ALA A 55 7.14 -13.02 -6.24
C ALA A 55 7.73 -11.68 -6.73
N SER A 56 6.89 -10.77 -7.22
CA SER A 56 7.33 -9.48 -7.75
C SER A 56 7.42 -8.37 -6.72
N GLY A 57 7.00 -8.65 -5.47
CA GLY A 57 6.99 -7.69 -4.37
C GLY A 57 5.81 -6.70 -4.45
N LEU A 58 5.60 -6.01 -3.34
CA LEU A 58 4.52 -5.05 -3.13
C LEU A 58 4.82 -3.70 -3.80
N PHE A 59 3.83 -3.12 -4.49
CA PHE A 59 3.89 -1.84 -5.22
C PHE A 59 4.92 -1.84 -6.37
N ARG A 60 4.91 -2.91 -7.16
CA ARG A 60 5.74 -2.98 -8.36
C ARG A 60 5.26 -1.96 -9.41
N HIS A 61 6.20 -1.42 -10.18
CA HIS A 61 5.91 -0.52 -11.28
C HIS A 61 4.85 -1.12 -12.23
N GLY A 62 3.82 -0.34 -12.55
CA GLY A 62 2.69 -0.77 -13.37
C GLY A 62 1.58 -1.53 -12.63
N PHE A 63 1.77 -1.90 -11.36
CA PHE A 63 0.79 -2.62 -10.54
C PHE A 63 0.29 -1.83 -9.32
N VAL A 64 0.85 -0.65 -9.08
CA VAL A 64 0.62 0.13 -7.84
C VAL A 64 -0.85 0.40 -7.55
N GLU A 65 -1.67 0.70 -8.56
CA GLU A 65 -3.11 0.93 -8.35
C GLU A 65 -3.84 -0.33 -7.85
N THR A 66 -3.53 -1.48 -8.45
CA THR A 66 -4.07 -2.78 -8.04
C THR A 66 -3.59 -3.16 -6.65
N ASP A 67 -2.28 -3.03 -6.40
CA ASP A 67 -1.66 -3.33 -5.11
C ASP A 67 -2.22 -2.44 -4.00
N LEU A 68 -2.45 -1.14 -4.26
CA LEU A 68 -3.07 -0.21 -3.30
C LEU A 68 -4.51 -0.62 -3.00
N THR A 69 -5.30 -0.89 -4.04
CA THR A 69 -6.69 -1.33 -3.89
C THR A 69 -6.79 -2.58 -3.02
N GLN A 70 -5.93 -3.56 -3.27
CA GLN A 70 -5.92 -4.81 -2.55
C GLN A 70 -5.41 -4.66 -1.13
N SER A 71 -4.32 -3.89 -0.93
CA SER A 71 -3.77 -3.59 0.40
C SER A 71 -4.82 -2.92 1.29
N LEU A 72 -5.58 -1.96 0.75
CA LEU A 72 -6.64 -1.27 1.49
C LEU A 72 -7.76 -2.21 1.92
N LYS A 73 -8.14 -3.18 1.08
CA LYS A 73 -9.14 -4.20 1.46
C LYS A 73 -8.63 -5.08 2.61
N ILE A 74 -7.40 -5.57 2.51
CA ILE A 74 -6.78 -6.42 3.54
C ILE A 74 -6.68 -5.66 4.86
N LEU A 75 -6.13 -4.45 4.83
CA LEU A 75 -6.00 -3.60 6.03
C LEU A 75 -7.35 -3.31 6.67
N LYS A 76 -8.37 -3.00 5.87
CA LYS A 76 -9.72 -2.76 6.38
C LYS A 76 -10.27 -4.00 7.10
N SER A 77 -10.14 -5.19 6.52
CA SER A 77 -10.53 -6.43 7.19
C SER A 77 -9.75 -6.69 8.48
N MET A 78 -8.45 -6.37 8.53
CA MET A 78 -7.64 -6.51 9.75
C MET A 78 -8.03 -5.51 10.84
N ILE A 79 -8.56 -4.34 10.49
CA ILE A 79 -9.01 -3.30 11.43
C ILE A 79 -10.40 -3.60 11.98
N GLU A 80 -11.27 -4.21 11.17
CA GLU A 80 -12.66 -4.52 11.49
C GLU A 80 -12.84 -5.87 12.20
N GLY A 81 -11.93 -6.82 11.99
CA GLY A 81 -11.89 -8.12 12.69
C GLY A 81 -11.28 -8.04 14.08
#